data_AF-A0A1I9XTB7-F1
#
_entry.id   AF-A0A1I9XTB7-F1
#
_cell.length_a   1.000
_cell.length_b   1.000
_cell.length_c   1.000
_cell.angle_alpha   90.00
_cell.angle_beta   90.00
_cell.angle_gamma   90.00
#
_symmetry.space_group_name_H-M   'P 1'
#
loop_
_entity.id
_entity.type
_entity.pdbx_description
1 polymer ?
#
loop_
_entity_poly.entity_id
_entity_poly.type
_entity_poly.pdbx_seq_one_letter_code
_entity_poly.pdbx_strand_id
1 'polypeptide(L)' 'MEYFALVQAFDVLKFRKLCCEVFSFNESVINLHKKFSFQQEGFFKQHTKKSESFQDVVALALFDTEWAASKDALFNRCFR' A
#
# COMPACT_ATOMS: atom_id res chain seq x y z
N MET A 1 -8.25 5.69 7.49
CA MET A 1 -8.67 5.89 6.09
C MET A 1 -8.31 4.70 5.20
N GLU A 2 -7.09 4.16 5.27
CA GLU A 2 -6.63 3.06 4.40
C GLU A 2 -7.56 1.83 4.41
N TYR A 3 -7.99 1.33 5.57
CA TYR A 3 -8.94 0.22 5.65
C TYR A 3 -10.18 0.40 4.74
N PHE A 4 -10.80 1.59 4.78
CA PHE A 4 -11.98 1.86 3.96
C PHE A 4 -11.65 1.97 2.47
N ALA A 5 -10.47 2.46 2.11
CA ALA A 5 -10.00 2.45 0.73
C ALA A 5 -9.81 1.01 0.22
N LEU A 6 -9.30 0.10 1.05
CA LEU A 6 -9.16 -1.32 0.70
C LEU A 6 -10.52 -2.03 0.58
N VAL A 7 -11.47 -1.75 1.49
CA VAL A 7 -12.86 -2.22 1.35
C VAL A 7 -13.44 -1.75 0.01
N GLN A 8 -13.26 -0.49 -0.35
CA GLN A 8 -13.73 0.02 -1.63
C GLN A 8 -13.04 -0.67 -2.82
N ALA A 9 -11.73 -0.83 -2.79
CA ALA A 9 -10.96 -1.41 -3.89
C ALA A 9 -11.30 -2.91 -4.12
N PHE A 10 -11.34 -3.70 -3.05
CA PHE A 10 -11.48 -5.15 -3.16
C PHE A 10 -12.92 -5.63 -3.01
N ASP A 11 -13.69 -5.06 -2.07
CA ASP A 11 -15.04 -5.56 -1.79
C ASP A 11 -16.08 -4.94 -2.72
N VAL A 12 -15.91 -3.67 -3.10
CA VAL A 12 -16.85 -2.96 -3.97
C VAL A 12 -16.40 -3.03 -5.43
N LEU A 13 -15.19 -2.58 -5.75
CA LEU A 13 -14.68 -2.51 -7.12
C LEU A 13 -14.14 -3.85 -7.65
N LYS A 14 -13.96 -4.85 -6.78
CA LYS A 14 -13.50 -6.20 -7.13
C LYS A 14 -12.17 -6.22 -7.87
N PHE A 15 -11.25 -5.32 -7.53
CA PHE A 15 -9.89 -5.38 -8.09
C PHE A 15 -9.16 -6.62 -7.61
N ARG A 16 -8.43 -7.28 -8.52
CA ARG A 16 -7.53 -8.40 -8.18
C ARG A 16 -6.31 -7.93 -7.37
N LYS A 17 -5.80 -6.74 -7.70
CA LYS A 17 -4.55 -6.22 -7.16
C LYS A 17 -4.63 -4.70 -7.07
N LEU A 18 -4.18 -4.15 -5.95
CA LEU A 18 -3.99 -2.72 -5.75
C LEU A 18 -2.51 -2.43 -5.64
N CYS A 19 -2.00 -1.57 -6.52
CA CYS A 19 -0.61 -1.13 -6.50
C CYS A 19 -0.52 0.29 -5.93
N CYS A 20 0.56 0.60 -5.22
CA CYS A 20 0.90 1.96 -4.84
C CYS A 20 2.41 2.20 -4.89
N GLU A 21 2.76 3.47 -4.95
CA GLU A 21 4.14 3.95 -5.02
C GLU A 21 4.35 5.00 -3.95
N VAL A 22 5.44 4.88 -3.21
CA VAL A 22 5.78 5.78 -2.11
C VAL A 22 7.24 6.19 -2.25
N PHE A 23 7.54 7.47 -2.06
CA PHE A 23 8.93 7.92 -2.01
C PHE A 23 9.71 7.16 -0.93
N SER A 24 10.91 6.70 -1.25
CA SER A 24 11.71 5.82 -0.38
C SER A 24 12.03 6.43 0.98
N PHE A 25 12.18 7.76 1.05
CA PHE A 25 12.45 8.48 2.29
C PHE A 25 11.25 8.52 3.25
N ASN A 26 10.03 8.19 2.80
CA ASN A 26 8.83 8.22 3.63
C ASN A 26 8.57 6.85 4.26
N GLU A 27 9.50 6.41 5.11
CA GLU A 27 9.43 5.12 5.79
C GLU A 27 8.14 4.94 6.60
N SER A 28 7.59 6.03 7.17
CA SER A 28 6.34 6.01 7.92
C SER A 28 5.16 5.49 7.09
N VAL A 29 5.01 5.96 5.85
CA VAL A 29 3.93 5.53 4.95
C VAL A 29 4.21 4.14 4.39
N ILE A 30 5.46 3.82 4.09
CA ILE A 30 5.85 2.45 3.68
C ILE A 30 5.49 1.44 4.77
N ASN A 31 5.82 1.75 6.02
CA ASN A 31 5.51 0.90 7.17
C ASN A 31 4.01 0.83 7.46
N LEU A 32 3.26 1.90 7.16
CA LEU A 32 1.79 1.86 7.21
C LEU A 32 1.25 0.84 6.20
N HIS A 33 1.61 0.93 4.92
CA HIS A 33 1.16 -0.03 3.90
C HIS A 33 1.54 -1.48 4.25
N LYS A 34 2.77 -1.71 4.73
CA LYS A 34 3.20 -3.04 5.21
C LYS A 34 2.33 -3.58 6.35
N LYS A 35 1.87 -2.71 7.26
CA LYS A 35 0.93 -3.09 8.33
C LYS A 35 -0.45 -3.48 7.81
N PHE A 36 -0.82 -3.01 6.61
CA PHE A 36 -2.01 -3.39 5.85
C PHE A 36 -1.76 -4.53 4.86
N SER A 37 -0.71 -5.32 5.09
CA SER A 37 -0.36 -6.51 4.30
C SER A 37 0.19 -6.22 2.90
N PHE A 38 0.45 -4.96 2.53
CA PHE A 38 1.13 -4.67 1.27
C PHE A 38 2.53 -5.25 1.26
N GLN A 39 2.92 -5.84 0.12
CA GLN A 39 4.24 -6.36 -0.14
C GLN A 39 5.01 -5.44 -1.06
N GLN A 40 6.32 -5.30 -0.83
CA GLN A 40 7.19 -4.56 -1.72
C GLN A 40 7.50 -5.41 -2.95
N GLU A 41 7.18 -4.90 -4.13
CA GLU A 41 7.45 -5.56 -5.41
C GLU A 41 8.59 -4.88 -6.19
N GLY A 42 8.97 -3.66 -5.82
CA GLY A 42 9.98 -2.91 -6.56
C GLY A 42 10.66 -1.80 -5.77
N PHE A 43 11.83 -1.40 -6.28
CA PHE A 43 12.55 -0.21 -5.86
C PHE A 43 13.09 0.49 -7.12
N PHE A 44 12.58 1.68 -7.39
CA PHE A 44 12.94 2.46 -8.57
C PHE A 44 13.87 3.59 -8.16
N LYS A 45 15.10 3.56 -8.67
CA LYS A 45 16.09 4.62 -8.43
C LYS A 45 15.80 5.82 -9.30
N GLN A 46 15.89 7.01 -8.72
CA GLN A 46 15.74 8.30 -9.41
C GLN A 46 14.48 8.36 -10.30
N HIS A 47 13.38 7.78 -9.83
CA HIS A 47 12.19 7.52 -10.64
C HIS A 47 11.37 8.78 -10.92
N THR A 48 11.20 9.64 -9.92
CA THR A 48 10.29 10.78 -9.99
C THR A 48 11.04 12.07 -9.67
N LYS A 49 10.95 13.08 -10.54
CA LYS A 49 11.49 14.41 -10.27
C LYS A 49 10.57 15.15 -9.30
N LYS A 50 11.09 15.53 -8.14
CA LYS A 50 10.40 16.36 -7.16
C LYS A 50 11.31 17.52 -6.78
N SER A 51 10.84 18.75 -7.04
CA SER A 51 11.68 19.94 -7.01
C SER A 51 12.89 19.76 -7.95
N GLU A 52 14.11 20.08 -7.51
CA GLU A 52 15.32 20.03 -8.34
C GLU A 52 16.05 18.68 -8.29
N SER A 53 15.46 17.64 -7.70
CA SER A 53 16.10 16.31 -7.56
C SER A 53 15.19 15.17 -7.98
N PHE A 54 15.81 14.10 -8.46
CA PHE A 54 15.13 12.83 -8.66
C PHE A 54 15.11 12.04 -7.36
N GLN A 55 13.95 11.47 -7.05
CA GLN A 55 13.69 10.74 -5.82
C GLN A 55 13.48 9.26 -6.13
N ASP A 56 13.96 8.42 -5.23
CA ASP A 56 13.73 6.99 -5.28
C ASP A 56 12.31 6.66 -4.81
N VAL A 57 11.74 5.58 -5.36
CA VAL A 57 10.37 5.15 -5.09
C VAL A 57 10.35 3.67 -4.75
N VAL A 58 9.55 3.32 -3.74
CA VAL A 58 9.21 1.94 -3.38
C VAL A 58 7.86 1.63 -3.98
N ALA A 59 7.79 0.58 -4.79
CA ALA A 59 6.55 0.06 -5.33
C ALA A 59 6.03 -1.08 -4.43
N LEU A 60 4.78 -0.96 -4.03
CA LEU A 60 4.08 -1.88 -3.14
C LEU A 60 2.80 -2.37 -3.82
N ALA A 61 2.36 -3.57 -3.45
CA ALA A 61 1.06 -4.07 -3.88
C ALA A 61 0.39 -4.94 -2.82
N LEU A 62 -0.93 -5.04 -2.94
CA LEU A 62 -1.77 -5.94 -2.17
C LEU A 62 -2.69 -6.70 -3.13
N PHE A 63 -2.73 -8.03 -3.01
CA PHE A 63 -3.66 -8.88 -3.75
C PHE A 63 -4.97 -9.08 -3.00
N ASP A 64 -6.04 -9.36 -3.74
CA ASP A 64 -7.36 -9.66 -3.19
C ASP A 64 -7.37 -10.85 -2.21
N THR A 65 -6.57 -11.89 -2.50
CA THR A 65 -6.40 -13.05 -1.62
C THR A 65 -5.78 -12.69 -0.27
N GLU A 66 -4.79 -11.79 -0.27
CA GLU A 66 -4.12 -11.31 0.95
C GLU A 66 -5.01 -10.36 1.75
N TRP A 67 -5.76 -9.50 1.05
CA TRP A 67 -6.79 -8.68 1.67
C TRP A 67 -7.85 -9.55 2.34
N ALA A 68 -8.41 -10.53 1.62
CA ALA A 68 -9.43 -11.42 2.15
C ALA A 68 -8.95 -12.19 3.39
N ALA A 69 -7.68 -12.61 3.40
CA ALA A 69 -7.08 -13.30 4.53
C ALA A 69 -6.81 -12.40 5.76
N SER A 70 -6.64 -11.08 5.57
CA SER A 70 -6.22 -10.17 6.64
C SER A 70 -7.26 -9.14 7.07
N LYS A 71 -8.33 -8.94 6.30
CA LYS A 71 -9.36 -7.91 6.51
C LYS A 71 -9.92 -7.89 7.93
N ASP A 72 -10.33 -9.04 8.48
CA ASP A 72 -10.96 -9.10 9.80
C ASP A 72 -9.97 -8.74 10.92
N ALA A 73 -8.72 -9.19 10.80
CA ALA A 73 -7.66 -8.83 11.74
C ALA A 73 -7.36 -7.31 11.67
N LEU A 74 -7.32 -6.75 10.46
CA LEU A 74 -7.08 -5.32 10.23
C LEU A 74 -8.23 -4.46 10.75
N PHE A 75 -9.48 -4.91 10.60
CA PHE A 75 -10.65 -4.22 11.15
C PHE A 75 -10.54 -4.10 12.67
N ASN A 76 -10.28 -5.21 13.36
CA ASN A 76 -10.11 -5.22 14.81
C ASN A 76 -8.99 -4.27 15.24
N ARG A 77 -7.85 -4.28 14.55
CA ARG A 77 -6.72 -3.40 14.86
C ARG A 77 -7.02 -1.90 14.69
N CYS A 78 -7.92 -1.55 13.77
CA CYS A 78 -8.23 -0.16 13.47
C CYS A 78 -9.34 0.42 14.35
N PHE A 79 -10.24 -0.42 14.86
CA PHE A 79 -11.50 0.01 15.47
C PHE A 79 -11.85 -0.68 16.80
N ARG A 80 -10.93 -1.48 17.36
CA ARG A 80 -10.95 -1.93 18.76
C ARG A 80 -9.68 -1.48 19.46
#